data_AF-A0A0B6YBG7-F1
#
_entry.id   AF-A0A0B6YBG7-F1
#
_cell.length_a   1.000
_cell.length_b   1.000
_cell.length_c   1.000
_cell.angle_alpha   90.00
_cell.angle_beta   90.00
_cell.angle_gamma   90.00
#
_symmetry.space_group_name_H-M   'P 1'
#
loop_
_entity.id
_entity.type
_entity.pdbx_description
1 polymer ?
#
loop_
_entity_poly.entity_id
_entity_poly.type
_entity_poly.pdbx_seq_one_letter_code
_entity_poly.pdbx_strand_id
1 'polypeptide(L)'
;MNQSSVSLVKPGGKLESATNVEKREDVINEEQLLPNTTIVTHCIYRNDTETLKRCFEDPTSPYKDQMNELLNQRDDDGKSPLDVAAILERTDIVKMLIQFGADVNIFTSKGYSCLHYAALWGRLEVLQILVENGGNLYQRNIHGETPRDAALRYNQTESATYLELAG
;
A
#
# COMPACT_ATOMS: atom_id res chain seq x y z
N MET A 1 24.65 14.43 0.55
CA MET A 1 23.95 13.81 -0.59
C MET A 1 24.13 12.31 -0.48
N ASN A 2 23.20 11.63 0.18
CA ASN A 2 23.06 10.17 0.12
C ASN A 2 21.57 9.91 0.39
N GLN A 3 20.78 9.97 -0.67
CA GLN A 3 19.40 9.54 -0.68
C GLN A 3 19.43 8.03 -0.93
N SER A 4 19.55 7.25 0.14
CA SER A 4 19.35 5.82 0.06
C SER A 4 17.86 5.55 0.25
N SER A 5 17.12 5.54 -0.87
CA SER A 5 15.72 5.15 -0.94
C SER A 5 15.61 3.68 -0.51
N VAL A 6 14.97 3.41 0.63
CA VAL A 6 14.63 2.03 1.02
C VAL A 6 13.38 1.64 0.25
N SER A 7 13.57 1.02 -0.90
CA SER A 7 12.47 0.45 -1.66
C SER A 7 11.83 -0.71 -0.88
N LEU A 8 10.51 -0.71 -0.73
CA LEU A 8 9.71 -1.86 -0.26
C LEU A 8 9.81 -2.97 -1.33
N VAL A 9 10.83 -3.83 -1.23
CA VAL A 9 11.10 -4.89 -2.20
C VAL A 9 10.31 -6.14 -1.82
N LYS A 10 9.48 -6.68 -2.72
CA LYS A 10 9.31 -8.14 -2.79
C LYS A 10 10.54 -8.70 -3.53
N PRO A 11 11.43 -9.48 -2.90
CA PRO A 11 12.57 -10.06 -3.62
C PRO A 11 12.10 -11.30 -4.39
N GLY A 12 12.26 -11.34 -5.72
CA GLY A 12 11.87 -12.55 -6.46
C GLY A 12 11.87 -12.54 -7.99
N GLY A 13 12.53 -11.60 -8.65
CA GLY A 13 12.66 -11.60 -10.11
C GLY A 13 13.71 -12.59 -10.64
N LYS A 14 13.59 -13.88 -10.35
CA LYS A 14 14.08 -15.00 -11.19
C LYS A 14 13.41 -16.31 -10.76
N LEU A 15 12.94 -17.05 -11.75
CA LEU A 15 12.39 -18.40 -11.63
C LEU A 15 13.45 -19.33 -11.01
N GLU A 16 13.30 -19.70 -9.74
CA GLU A 16 13.96 -20.89 -9.20
C GLU A 16 12.94 -21.76 -8.44
N SER A 17 13.16 -23.06 -8.59
CA SER A 17 12.24 -24.17 -8.38
C SER A 17 11.64 -24.25 -6.98
N ALA A 18 10.40 -24.74 -6.95
CA ALA A 18 9.59 -25.03 -5.77
C ALA A 18 10.27 -26.02 -4.81
N THR A 19 10.92 -25.53 -3.75
CA THR A 19 11.10 -26.21 -2.45
C THR A 19 11.70 -25.24 -1.42
N ASN A 20 10.89 -24.38 -0.80
CA ASN A 20 11.01 -23.94 0.61
C ASN A 20 10.11 -22.74 0.85
N VAL A 21 8.91 -23.03 1.36
CA VAL A 21 7.99 -22.05 1.94
C VAL A 21 8.50 -21.76 3.35
N GLU A 22 9.50 -20.89 3.49
CA GLU A 22 9.83 -20.30 4.78
C GLU A 22 9.23 -18.89 4.85
N LYS A 23 8.24 -18.78 5.73
CA LYS A 23 7.66 -17.52 6.23
C LYS A 23 8.80 -16.61 6.70
N ARG A 24 9.20 -15.65 5.88
CA ARG A 24 9.99 -14.52 6.34
C ARG A 24 9.08 -13.31 6.33
N GLU A 25 8.53 -13.02 7.51
CA GLU A 25 8.11 -11.69 7.89
C GLU A 25 9.36 -10.82 7.74
N ASP A 26 9.53 -10.22 6.55
CA ASP A 26 10.64 -9.33 6.26
C ASP A 26 10.56 -8.16 7.24
N VAL A 27 11.49 -8.20 8.20
CA VAL A 27 11.59 -7.27 9.33
C VAL A 27 11.66 -5.84 8.80
N ILE A 28 10.56 -5.13 8.95
CA ILE A 28 10.52 -3.68 8.78
C ILE A 28 11.34 -3.13 9.94
N ASN A 29 12.52 -2.57 9.67
CA ASN A 29 13.33 -1.93 10.71
C ASN A 29 12.57 -0.68 11.21
N GLU A 30 11.84 -0.82 12.32
CA GLU A 30 11.00 0.22 12.95
C GLU A 30 11.80 1.43 13.48
N GLU A 31 13.14 1.38 13.45
CA GLU A 31 14.02 2.29 14.19
C GLU A 31 14.64 3.43 13.35
N GLN A 32 14.42 3.48 12.03
CA GLN A 32 14.87 4.60 11.20
C GLN A 32 13.69 5.39 10.66
N LEU A 33 13.14 6.25 11.51
CA LEU A 33 12.21 7.29 11.11
C LEU A 33 12.89 8.19 10.06
N LEU A 34 12.43 8.16 8.81
CA LEU A 34 12.99 9.02 7.77
C LEU A 34 12.74 10.49 8.15
N PRO A 35 13.70 11.39 7.96
CA PRO A 35 13.59 12.80 8.37
C PRO A 35 12.44 13.59 7.69
N ASN A 36 11.76 12.98 6.71
CA ASN A 36 10.60 13.54 6.00
C ASN A 36 9.30 12.73 6.21
N THR A 37 9.23 11.83 7.20
CA THR A 37 8.05 10.99 7.43
C THR A 37 6.88 11.83 7.94
N THR A 38 5.79 11.90 7.18
CA THR A 38 4.55 12.55 7.64
C THR A 38 3.97 11.82 8.86
N ILE A 39 3.13 12.48 9.64
CA ILE A 39 2.44 11.85 10.77
C ILE A 39 1.66 10.59 10.34
N VAL A 40 1.07 10.61 9.14
CA VAL A 40 0.33 9.50 8.55
C VAL A 40 1.25 8.31 8.31
N THR A 41 2.37 8.53 7.63
CA THR A 41 3.35 7.48 7.36
C THR A 41 3.94 6.91 8.66
N HIS A 42 4.17 7.74 9.68
CA HIS A 42 4.60 7.28 10.99
C HIS A 42 3.59 6.32 11.64
N CYS A 43 2.31 6.70 11.64
CA CYS A 43 1.23 5.85 12.16
C CYS A 43 1.13 4.53 11.40
N ILE A 44 1.28 4.54 10.07
CA ILE A 44 1.25 3.33 9.24
C ILE A 44 2.33 2.33 9.66
N TYR A 45 3.59 2.77 9.77
CA TYR A 45 4.70 1.88 10.13
C TYR A 45 4.53 1.28 11.53
N ARG A 46 4.04 2.08 12.49
CA ARG A 46 3.78 1.64 13.86
C ARG A 46 2.46 0.92 14.09
N ASN A 47 1.62 0.83 13.04
CA ASN A 47 0.23 0.39 13.17
C ASN A 47 -0.56 1.19 14.24
N ASP A 48 -0.27 2.49 14.38
CA ASP A 48 -0.87 3.35 15.40
C ASP A 48 -2.17 3.99 14.88
N THR A 49 -3.26 3.23 15.02
CA THR A 49 -4.61 3.65 14.63
C THR A 49 -5.14 4.78 15.52
N GLU A 50 -4.79 4.80 16.82
CA GLU A 50 -5.29 5.80 17.76
C GLU A 50 -4.75 7.19 17.47
N THR A 51 -3.44 7.31 17.23
CA THR A 51 -2.83 8.58 16.83
C THR A 51 -3.37 9.03 15.48
N LEU A 52 -3.50 8.13 14.51
CA LEU A 52 -4.05 8.46 13.20
C LEU A 52 -5.49 9.01 13.31
N LYS A 53 -6.32 8.36 14.12
CA LYS A 53 -7.70 8.77 14.37
C LYS A 53 -7.75 10.14 15.03
N ARG A 54 -6.97 10.33 16.10
CA ARG A 54 -6.90 11.61 16.81
C ARG A 54 -6.45 12.74 15.92
N CYS A 55 -5.46 12.51 15.05
CA CYS A 55 -4.97 13.53 14.12
C CYS A 55 -6.03 14.02 13.13
N PHE A 56 -7.04 13.20 12.82
CA PHE A 56 -8.00 13.50 11.75
C PHE A 56 -9.44 13.74 12.22
N GLU A 57 -9.82 13.25 13.41
CA GLU A 57 -11.12 13.54 14.01
C GLU A 57 -11.11 14.75 14.93
N ASP A 58 -9.96 15.15 15.50
CA ASP A 58 -9.88 16.32 16.37
C ASP A 58 -10.07 17.62 15.57
N PRO A 59 -11.14 18.40 15.82
CA PRO A 59 -11.39 19.66 15.10
C PRO A 59 -10.31 20.71 15.32
N THR A 60 -9.52 20.58 16.40
CA THR A 60 -8.41 21.46 16.76
C THR A 60 -7.07 20.96 16.21
N SER A 61 -7.07 19.84 15.48
CA SER A 61 -5.87 19.27 14.89
C SER A 61 -5.17 20.26 13.95
N PRO A 62 -3.84 20.45 14.07
CA PRO A 62 -3.08 21.31 13.17
C PRO A 62 -3.02 20.77 11.73
N TYR A 63 -3.45 19.52 11.51
CA TYR A 63 -3.40 18.84 10.22
C TYR A 63 -4.67 19.00 9.38
N LYS A 64 -5.71 19.64 9.92
CA LYS A 64 -7.04 19.71 9.28
C LYS A 64 -6.99 20.30 7.87
N ASP A 65 -6.27 21.41 7.69
CA ASP A 65 -6.18 22.10 6.39
C ASP A 65 -5.26 21.38 5.39
N GLN A 66 -4.38 20.50 5.88
CA GLN A 66 -3.42 19.72 5.07
C GLN A 66 -3.83 18.25 4.92
N MET A 67 -4.99 17.84 5.45
CA MET A 67 -5.40 16.44 5.53
C MET A 67 -5.38 15.76 4.16
N ASN A 68 -5.96 16.41 3.14
CA ASN A 68 -5.95 15.87 1.78
C ASN A 68 -4.54 15.70 1.21
N GLU A 69 -3.62 16.62 1.50
CA GLU A 69 -2.22 16.51 1.08
C GLU A 69 -1.55 15.34 1.82
N LEU A 70 -1.69 15.26 3.15
CA LEU A 70 -1.10 14.21 3.96
C LEU A 70 -1.58 12.80 3.60
N LEU A 71 -2.84 12.64 3.22
CA LEU A 71 -3.43 11.35 2.82
C LEU A 71 -2.99 10.89 1.43
N ASN A 72 -2.55 11.81 0.57
CA ASN A 72 -2.28 11.55 -0.84
C ASN A 72 -0.82 11.86 -1.24
N GLN A 73 -0.01 12.34 -0.30
CA GLN A 73 1.40 12.68 -0.52
C GLN A 73 2.20 11.44 -0.88
N ARG A 74 2.95 11.53 -1.97
CA ARG A 74 3.76 10.43 -2.48
C ARG A 74 5.17 10.49 -1.91
N ASP A 75 5.71 9.34 -1.54
CA ASP A 75 7.11 9.19 -1.18
C ASP A 75 8.04 9.30 -2.42
N ASP A 76 9.35 9.17 -2.21
CA ASP A 76 10.36 9.24 -3.28
C ASP A 76 10.19 8.12 -4.33
N ASP A 77 9.54 7.01 -3.98
CA ASP A 77 9.19 5.92 -4.90
C ASP A 77 7.83 6.14 -5.60
N GLY A 78 7.15 7.24 -5.28
CA GLY A 78 5.83 7.59 -5.80
C GLY A 78 4.66 6.91 -5.10
N LYS A 79 4.86 6.23 -3.98
CA LYS A 79 3.82 5.53 -3.21
C LYS A 79 3.07 6.50 -2.30
N SER A 80 1.75 6.39 -2.31
CA SER A 80 0.87 7.06 -1.35
C SER A 80 0.91 6.37 0.03
N PRO A 81 0.41 7.01 1.10
CA PRO A 81 0.26 6.35 2.40
C PRO A 81 -0.64 5.11 2.32
N LEU A 82 -1.66 5.14 1.45
CA LEU A 82 -2.54 3.99 1.22
C LEU A 82 -1.78 2.80 0.60
N ASP A 83 -0.87 3.06 -0.35
CA ASP A 83 0.01 2.02 -0.92
C ASP A 83 0.88 1.38 0.17
N VAL A 84 1.49 2.19 1.04
CA VAL A 84 2.32 1.69 2.14
C VAL A 84 1.50 0.87 3.13
N ALA A 85 0.33 1.35 3.54
CA ALA A 85 -0.57 0.63 4.43
C ALA A 85 -1.01 -0.73 3.84
N ALA A 86 -1.27 -0.78 2.53
CA ALA A 86 -1.61 -2.00 1.82
C ALA A 86 -0.44 -3.00 1.77
N ILE A 87 0.77 -2.55 1.46
CA ILE A 87 1.97 -3.41 1.44
C ILE A 87 2.21 -4.05 2.82
N LEU A 88 2.06 -3.26 3.88
CA LEU A 88 2.27 -3.66 5.27
C LEU A 88 1.08 -4.39 5.91
N GLU A 89 0.01 -4.65 5.16
CA GLU A 89 -1.22 -5.31 5.64
C GLU A 89 -1.84 -4.61 6.87
N ARG A 90 -1.81 -3.27 6.88
CA ARG A 90 -2.40 -2.47 7.96
C ARG A 90 -3.88 -2.25 7.69
N THR A 91 -4.67 -3.31 7.71
CA THR A 91 -6.08 -3.31 7.29
C THR A 91 -6.91 -2.20 7.97
N ASP A 92 -6.80 -2.03 9.29
CA ASP A 92 -7.56 -0.99 9.99
C ASP A 92 -7.12 0.42 9.57
N ILE A 93 -5.83 0.62 9.35
CA ILE A 93 -5.31 1.88 8.82
C ILE A 93 -5.76 2.09 7.37
N VAL A 94 -5.79 1.07 6.51
CA VAL A 94 -6.35 1.17 5.15
C VAL A 94 -7.80 1.65 5.20
N LYS A 95 -8.64 1.03 6.05
CA LYS A 95 -10.05 1.45 6.25
C LYS A 95 -10.13 2.92 6.69
N MET A 96 -9.31 3.31 7.66
CA MET A 96 -9.28 4.69 8.16
C MET A 96 -8.81 5.70 7.12
N LEU A 97 -7.75 5.41 6.36
CA LEU A 97 -7.25 6.31 5.31
C LEU A 97 -8.33 6.57 4.26
N ILE A 98 -9.04 5.53 3.82
CA ILE A 98 -10.15 5.65 2.88
C ILE A 98 -11.30 6.46 3.49
N GLN A 99 -11.66 6.19 4.76
CA GLN A 99 -12.71 6.94 5.48
C GLN A 99 -12.37 8.43 5.59
N PHE A 100 -11.10 8.78 5.75
CA PHE A 100 -10.64 10.17 5.80
C PHE A 100 -10.44 10.81 4.42
N GLY A 101 -10.67 10.07 3.33
CA GLY A 101 -10.68 10.60 1.96
C GLY A 101 -9.36 10.40 1.19
N ALA A 102 -8.55 9.40 1.54
CA ALA A 102 -7.43 8.99 0.69
C ALA A 102 -7.94 8.52 -0.70
N ASP A 103 -7.26 8.96 -1.75
CA ASP A 103 -7.58 8.57 -3.12
C ASP A 103 -7.06 7.14 -3.41
N VAL A 104 -7.99 6.20 -3.54
CA VAL A 104 -7.73 4.78 -3.83
C VAL A 104 -7.11 4.52 -5.19
N ASN A 105 -7.16 5.49 -6.10
CA ASN A 105 -6.73 5.36 -7.49
C ASN A 105 -5.40 6.08 -7.79
N ILE A 106 -4.68 6.54 -6.76
CA ILE A 106 -3.29 6.99 -6.92
C ILE A 106 -2.44 5.85 -7.48
N PHE A 107 -1.55 6.20 -8.42
CA PHE A 107 -0.56 5.29 -8.97
C PHE A 107 0.81 5.97 -9.10
N THR A 108 1.87 5.16 -8.98
CA THR A 108 3.26 5.58 -9.12
C THR A 108 3.60 5.98 -10.56
N SER A 109 4.76 6.60 -10.79
CA SER A 109 5.27 6.87 -12.15
C SER A 109 5.44 5.58 -12.99
N LYS A 110 5.52 4.42 -12.34
CA LYS A 110 5.56 3.09 -12.97
C LYS A 110 4.17 2.48 -13.19
N GLY A 111 3.10 3.23 -12.96
CA GLY A 111 1.71 2.79 -13.15
C GLY A 111 1.21 1.76 -12.13
N TYR A 112 1.95 1.53 -11.04
CA TYR A 112 1.46 0.67 -9.94
C TYR A 112 0.47 1.45 -9.09
N SER A 113 -0.75 0.93 -8.95
CA SER A 113 -1.77 1.41 -8.02
C SER A 113 -1.77 0.60 -6.71
N CYS A 114 -2.54 1.06 -5.73
CA CYS A 114 -2.71 0.35 -4.45
C CYS A 114 -3.22 -1.09 -4.65
N LEU A 115 -4.15 -1.30 -5.59
CA LEU A 115 -4.61 -2.64 -5.97
C LEU A 115 -3.49 -3.52 -6.50
N HIS A 116 -2.53 -2.99 -7.28
CA HIS A 116 -1.38 -3.79 -7.71
C HIS A 116 -0.56 -4.25 -6.52
N TYR A 117 -0.32 -3.38 -5.54
CA TYR A 117 0.45 -3.74 -4.35
C TYR A 117 -0.29 -4.78 -3.51
N ALA A 118 -1.56 -4.57 -3.19
CA ALA A 118 -2.36 -5.55 -2.44
C ALA A 118 -2.41 -6.92 -3.15
N ALA A 119 -2.60 -6.91 -4.48
CA ALA A 119 -2.66 -8.11 -5.31
C ALA A 119 -1.32 -8.84 -5.37
N LEU A 120 -0.23 -8.11 -5.63
CA LEU A 120 1.13 -8.62 -5.67
C LEU A 120 1.54 -9.22 -4.33
N TRP A 121 1.11 -8.62 -3.21
CA TRP A 121 1.41 -9.05 -1.84
C TRP A 121 0.46 -10.10 -1.27
N GLY A 122 -0.62 -10.45 -1.97
CA GLY A 122 -1.58 -11.45 -1.50
C GLY A 122 -2.46 -10.96 -0.34
N ARG A 123 -2.59 -9.64 -0.17
CA ARG A 123 -3.34 -9.02 0.94
C ARG A 123 -4.83 -9.01 0.61
N LEU A 124 -5.47 -10.17 0.69
CA LEU A 124 -6.84 -10.35 0.19
C LEU A 124 -7.85 -9.42 0.86
N GLU A 125 -7.80 -9.24 2.19
CA GLU A 125 -8.74 -8.36 2.89
C GLU A 125 -8.57 -6.90 2.44
N VAL A 126 -7.31 -6.42 2.36
CA VAL A 126 -6.99 -5.09 1.84
C VAL A 126 -7.49 -4.95 0.39
N LEU A 127 -7.29 -5.98 -0.42
CA LEU A 127 -7.72 -6.00 -1.82
C LEU A 127 -9.24 -5.85 -1.92
N GLN A 128 -10.00 -6.57 -1.10
CA GLN A 128 -11.47 -6.48 -1.04
C GLN A 128 -11.92 -5.06 -0.68
N ILE A 129 -11.34 -4.48 0.36
CA ILE A 129 -11.65 -3.11 0.80
C ILE A 129 -11.40 -2.10 -0.34
N LEU A 130 -10.27 -2.22 -1.04
CA LEU A 130 -9.93 -1.31 -2.14
C LEU A 130 -10.91 -1.44 -3.31
N VAL A 131 -11.34 -2.65 -3.65
CA VAL A 131 -12.33 -2.89 -4.72
C VAL A 131 -13.69 -2.33 -4.34
N GLU A 132 -14.17 -2.59 -3.11
CA GLU A 132 -15.44 -2.06 -2.60
C GLU A 132 -15.48 -0.52 -2.59
N ASN A 133 -14.32 0.12 -2.46
CA ASN A 133 -14.19 1.58 -2.47
C ASN A 133 -13.83 2.17 -3.85
N GLY A 134 -14.02 1.42 -4.93
CA GLY A 134 -13.90 1.94 -6.30
C GLY A 134 -12.47 1.95 -6.86
N GLY A 135 -11.61 1.05 -6.37
CA GLY A 135 -10.28 0.84 -6.94
C GLY A 135 -10.34 0.37 -8.40
N ASN A 136 -9.52 0.97 -9.27
CA ASN A 136 -9.47 0.65 -10.68
C ASN A 136 -8.82 -0.72 -10.95
N LEU A 137 -9.66 -1.72 -11.25
CA LEU A 137 -9.26 -3.10 -11.56
C LEU A 137 -8.42 -3.25 -12.84
N TYR A 138 -8.44 -2.26 -13.72
CA TYR A 138 -7.85 -2.36 -15.06
C TYR A 138 -6.69 -1.38 -15.29
N GLN A 139 -6.23 -0.67 -14.26
CA GLN A 139 -5.01 0.14 -14.34
C GLN A 139 -3.86 -0.76 -14.78
N ARG A 140 -3.08 -0.34 -15.79
CA ARG A 140 -1.90 -1.08 -16.24
C ARG A 140 -0.62 -0.43 -15.72
N ASN A 141 0.29 -1.24 -15.20
CA ASN A 141 1.64 -0.80 -14.83
C ASN A 141 2.57 -0.73 -16.07
N ILE A 142 3.84 -0.37 -15.87
CA ILE A 142 4.86 -0.31 -16.95
C ILE A 142 5.13 -1.63 -17.68
N HIS A 143 4.73 -2.77 -17.11
CA HIS A 143 4.83 -4.07 -17.75
C HIS A 143 3.56 -4.44 -18.53
N GLY A 144 2.57 -3.53 -18.56
CA GLY A 144 1.27 -3.77 -19.16
C GLY A 144 0.36 -4.64 -18.29
N GLU A 145 0.72 -4.92 -17.05
CA GLU A 145 -0.01 -5.81 -16.14
C GLU A 145 -1.13 -5.05 -15.43
N THR A 146 -2.30 -5.66 -15.32
CA THR A 146 -3.35 -5.26 -14.37
C THR A 146 -3.03 -5.78 -12.95
N PRO A 147 -3.72 -5.34 -11.89
CA PRO A 147 -3.62 -5.95 -10.56
C PRO A 147 -3.80 -7.47 -10.57
N ARG A 148 -4.74 -7.99 -11.39
CA ARG A 148 -4.94 -9.45 -11.55
C ARG A 148 -3.71 -10.12 -12.16
N ASP A 149 -3.16 -9.55 -13.23
CA ASP A 149 -1.97 -10.08 -13.90
C ASP A 149 -0.76 -10.09 -12.94
N ALA A 150 -0.61 -9.04 -12.13
CA ALA A 150 0.39 -8.98 -11.09
C ALA A 150 0.19 -10.07 -10.02
N ALA A 151 -1.04 -10.30 -9.53
CA ALA A 151 -1.33 -11.40 -8.61
C ALA A 151 -0.92 -12.76 -9.20
N LEU A 152 -1.26 -13.04 -10.47
CA LEU A 152 -0.88 -14.29 -11.13
C LEU A 152 0.64 -14.44 -11.25
N ARG A 153 1.36 -13.38 -11.65
CA ARG A 153 2.83 -13.42 -11.77
C ARG A 153 3.52 -13.76 -10.44
N TYR A 154 2.93 -13.37 -9.30
CA TYR A 154 3.46 -13.66 -7.97
C TYR A 154 2.76 -14.84 -7.26
N ASN A 155 2.05 -15.68 -8.02
CA ASN A 155 1.34 -16.87 -7.52
C ASN A 155 0.34 -16.57 -6.38
N GLN A 156 -0.27 -15.37 -6.38
CA GLN A 156 -1.32 -14.97 -5.46
C GLN A 156 -2.68 -15.37 -6.05
N THR A 157 -2.92 -16.68 -6.14
CA THR A 157 -4.07 -17.25 -6.86
C THR A 157 -5.41 -16.81 -6.30
N GLU A 158 -5.53 -16.67 -4.98
CA GLU A 158 -6.76 -16.21 -4.33
C GLU A 158 -7.08 -14.74 -4.69
N SER A 159 -6.10 -13.85 -4.59
CA SER A 159 -6.22 -12.46 -5.03
C SER A 159 -6.56 -12.35 -6.52
N ALA A 160 -5.92 -13.17 -7.37
CA ALA A 160 -6.22 -13.19 -8.81
C ALA A 160 -7.65 -13.66 -9.09
N THR A 161 -8.12 -14.69 -8.38
CA THR A 161 -9.49 -15.21 -8.51
C THR A 161 -10.50 -14.17 -8.07
N TYR A 162 -10.26 -13.52 -6.94
CA TYR A 162 -11.13 -12.44 -6.45
C TYR A 162 -11.23 -11.29 -7.47
N LEU A 163 -10.10 -10.82 -8.01
CA LEU A 163 -10.08 -9.74 -9.00
C LEU A 163 -10.74 -10.13 -10.33
N GLU A 164 -10.72 -11.41 -10.70
CA GLU A 164 -11.44 -11.92 -11.87
C GLU A 164 -12.95 -11.88 -11.67
N LEU A 165 -13.43 -12.19 -10.47
CA LEU A 165 -14.85 -12.19 -10.15
C LEU A 165 -15.40 -10.78 -9.89
N ALA A 166 -14.54 -9.83 -9.52
CA ALA A 166 -14.92 -8.46 -9.21
C ALA A 166 -15.07 -7.54 -10.44
N GLY A 167 -14.53 -7.94 -11.61
CA GLY A 167 -14.59 -7.18 -12.86
C GLY A 167 -15.64 -7.69 -13.82
#